data_AF-A0A2G6T848-F1
#
_entry.id   AF-A0A2G6T848-F1
#
_cell.length_a   1.000
_cell.length_b   1.000
_cell.length_c   1.000
_cell.angle_alpha   90.00
_cell.angle_beta   90.00
_cell.angle_gamma   90.00
#
_symmetry.space_group_name_H-M   'P 1'
#
loop_
_entity.id
_entity.type
_entity.pdbx_description
1 polymer ?
#
loop_
_entity_poly.entity_id
_entity_poly.type
_entity_poly.pdbx_seq_one_letter_code
_entity_poly.pdbx_strand_id
1 'polypeptide(L)'
;MANTNAAGYAWLLGRVGNQRWEWLHIRGAGLGGKTDSTNLVAGARDANTHMIPFESNIRHLGTAVKNHPQKYSRLRVIWSVSGQVAKYAYKTIRIKWSLFRKNNTKKATGDVSFKPLDTSNNISKNEVTKIENLLNDIRSGL
;
A
#
# COMPACT_ATOMS: atom_id res chain seq x y z
N MET A 1 8.26 14.80 -12.61
CA MET A 1 7.69 13.72 -13.44
C MET A 1 7.19 14.22 -14.80
N ALA A 2 7.31 15.52 -15.11
CA ALA A 2 6.53 16.17 -16.17
C ALA A 2 6.72 15.62 -17.60
N ASN A 3 7.83 14.95 -17.94
CA ASN A 3 8.10 14.55 -19.33
C ASN A 3 8.45 13.04 -19.49
N THR A 4 8.20 12.20 -18.48
CA THR A 4 8.50 10.76 -18.58
C THR A 4 7.44 9.95 -17.86
N ASN A 5 6.73 9.08 -18.59
CA ASN A 5 5.80 8.13 -18.00
C ASN A 5 6.56 7.02 -17.25
N ALA A 6 5.87 6.27 -16.39
CA ALA A 6 6.51 5.24 -15.55
C ALA A 6 7.24 4.16 -16.37
N ALA A 7 6.73 3.83 -17.56
CA ALA A 7 7.36 2.87 -18.47
C ALA A 7 8.69 3.38 -19.03
N GLY A 8 8.74 4.63 -19.51
CA GLY A 8 9.97 5.27 -19.97
C GLY A 8 10.98 5.41 -18.83
N TYR A 9 10.52 5.68 -17.61
CA TYR A 9 11.40 5.72 -16.44
C TYR A 9 11.95 4.32 -16.09
N ALA A 10 11.13 3.28 -16.17
CA ALA A 10 11.58 1.90 -15.96
C ALA A 10 12.59 1.46 -17.03
N TRP A 11 12.40 1.87 -18.29
CA TRP A 11 13.35 1.61 -19.36
C TRP A 11 14.74 2.20 -19.07
N LEU A 12 14.81 3.45 -18.58
CA LEU A 12 16.06 4.09 -18.16
C LEU A 12 16.76 3.35 -17.00
N LEU A 13 16.02 2.57 -16.21
CA LEU A 13 16.56 1.75 -15.13
C LEU A 13 17.00 0.35 -15.59
N GLY A 14 17.01 0.09 -16.90
CA GLY A 14 17.30 -1.23 -17.46
C GLY A 14 16.22 -2.28 -17.17
N ARG A 15 15.01 -1.85 -16.77
CA ARG A 15 13.88 -2.73 -16.41
C ARG A 15 12.99 -2.95 -17.63
N VAL A 16 13.54 -3.63 -18.64
CA VAL A 16 12.86 -4.01 -19.88
C VAL A 16 12.05 -5.30 -19.72
N GLY A 17 10.84 -5.35 -20.26
CA GLY A 17 9.96 -6.52 -20.23
C GLY A 17 8.51 -6.16 -20.56
N ASN A 18 7.63 -7.17 -20.60
CA ASN A 18 6.20 -7.02 -20.93
C ASN A 18 5.34 -6.42 -19.81
N GLN A 19 5.97 -5.94 -18.74
CA GLN A 19 5.26 -5.55 -17.53
C GLN A 19 4.74 -4.14 -17.67
N ARG A 20 3.51 -3.93 -17.21
CA ARG A 20 2.90 -2.61 -17.17
C ARG A 20 3.46 -1.84 -15.98
N TRP A 21 4.21 -0.78 -16.28
CA TRP A 21 4.76 0.12 -15.27
C TRP A 21 3.82 1.30 -15.04
N GLU A 22 3.60 1.62 -13.77
CA GLU A 22 2.72 2.70 -13.31
C GLU A 22 3.42 3.53 -12.22
N TRP A 23 2.95 4.77 -12.05
CA TRP A 23 3.33 5.57 -10.89
C TRP A 23 2.48 5.10 -9.70
N LEU A 24 3.10 4.38 -8.78
CA LEU A 24 2.46 3.82 -7.61
C LEU A 24 2.43 4.84 -6.48
N HIS A 25 1.28 4.98 -5.85
CA HIS A 25 1.16 5.74 -4.62
C HIS A 25 1.85 5.00 -3.47
N ILE A 26 2.74 5.67 -2.73
CA ILE A 26 3.29 5.14 -1.47
C ILE A 26 2.16 5.02 -0.44
N ARG A 27 1.38 6.10 -0.28
CA ARG A 27 0.08 6.13 0.40
C ARG A 27 -1.00 6.32 -0.66
N GLY A 28 -1.94 5.38 -0.79
CA GLY A 28 -3.03 5.46 -1.75
C GLY A 28 -3.81 6.79 -1.72
N ALA A 29 -4.21 7.27 -2.90
CA ALA A 29 -4.94 8.53 -3.05
C ALA A 29 -6.24 8.55 -2.23
N GLY A 30 -6.98 7.44 -2.21
CA GLY A 30 -8.21 7.30 -1.41
C GLY A 30 -7.97 7.16 0.11
N LEU A 31 -6.73 7.25 0.57
CA LEU A 31 -6.35 7.42 1.97
C LEU A 31 -5.77 8.82 2.23
N GLY A 32 -5.87 9.76 1.28
CA GLY A 32 -5.32 11.12 1.38
C GLY A 32 -3.86 11.25 0.94
N GLY A 33 -3.35 10.30 0.15
CA GLY A 33 -2.04 10.45 -0.48
C GLY A 33 -2.06 11.46 -1.62
N LYS A 34 -1.04 12.31 -1.72
CA LYS A 34 -0.92 13.29 -2.80
C LYS A 34 -0.50 12.60 -4.10
N THR A 35 -0.98 13.09 -5.24
CA THR A 35 -0.55 12.63 -6.56
C THR A 35 0.59 13.51 -7.05
N ASP A 36 1.72 13.47 -6.34
CA ASP A 36 2.92 14.25 -6.64
C ASP A 36 4.20 13.44 -6.39
N SER A 37 5.36 14.04 -6.69
CA SER A 37 6.66 13.36 -6.61
C SER A 37 7.09 12.96 -5.20
N THR A 38 6.39 13.40 -4.16
CA THR A 38 6.70 13.02 -2.77
C THR A 38 6.03 11.72 -2.35
N ASN A 39 5.02 11.27 -3.12
CA ASN A 39 4.20 10.11 -2.78
C ASN A 39 4.05 9.13 -3.97
N LEU A 40 4.74 9.37 -5.09
CA LEU A 40 4.72 8.50 -6.26
C LEU A 40 6.09 7.84 -6.48
N VAL A 41 6.06 6.54 -6.75
CA VAL A 41 7.24 5.73 -7.10
C VAL A 41 6.96 4.91 -8.36
N ALA A 42 7.98 4.67 -9.17
CA ALA A 42 7.87 3.76 -10.30
C ALA A 42 7.75 2.32 -9.80
N GLY A 43 6.76 1.59 -10.32
CA GLY A 43 6.61 0.18 -10.02
C GLY A 43 5.70 -0.56 -11.00
N ALA A 44 5.70 -1.88 -10.90
CA ALA A 44 4.83 -2.75 -11.68
C ALA A 44 3.36 -2.62 -11.22
N ARG A 45 2.43 -2.70 -12.17
CA ARG A 45 0.98 -2.71 -11.93
C ARG A 45 0.55 -3.80 -10.96
N ASP A 46 1.25 -4.93 -10.95
CA ASP A 46 0.93 -6.04 -10.03
C ASP A 46 1.21 -5.63 -8.59
N ALA A 47 2.34 -4.96 -8.33
CA ALA A 47 2.63 -4.41 -7.01
C ALA A 47 1.57 -3.40 -6.55
N ASN A 48 1.04 -2.56 -7.46
CA ASN A 48 -0.11 -1.69 -7.17
C ASN A 48 -1.32 -2.50 -6.71
N THR A 49 -1.64 -3.55 -7.47
CA THR A 49 -2.79 -4.42 -7.22
C THR A 49 -2.66 -5.12 -5.86
N HIS A 50 -1.45 -5.50 -5.46
CA HIS A 50 -1.21 -6.13 -4.15
C HIS A 50 -1.42 -5.15 -2.99
N MET A 51 -1.25 -3.85 -3.19
CA MET A 51 -1.43 -2.84 -2.15
C MET A 51 -2.91 -2.58 -1.85
N ILE A 52 -3.80 -2.71 -2.86
CA ILE A 52 -5.22 -2.34 -2.77
C ILE A 52 -5.96 -2.98 -1.58
N PRO A 53 -5.86 -4.30 -1.30
CA PRO A 53 -6.55 -4.92 -0.15
C PRO A 53 -6.16 -4.30 1.19
N PHE A 54 -4.87 -3.95 1.35
CA PHE A 54 -4.34 -3.39 2.59
C PHE A 54 -4.75 -1.91 2.74
N GLU A 55 -4.76 -1.15 1.65
CA GLU A 55 -5.27 0.21 1.65
C GLU A 55 -6.78 0.25 1.97
N SER A 56 -7.55 -0.66 1.37
CA SER A 56 -8.96 -0.86 1.67
C SER A 56 -9.16 -1.21 3.14
N ASN A 57 -8.34 -2.10 3.71
CA ASN A 57 -8.38 -2.42 5.13
C ASN A 57 -8.15 -1.21 6.02
N ILE A 58 -7.11 -0.43 5.73
CA ILE A 58 -6.80 0.77 6.49
C ILE A 58 -7.95 1.79 6.41
N ARG A 59 -8.61 1.92 5.26
CA ARG A 59 -9.79 2.77 5.11
C ARG A 59 -10.92 2.31 6.03
N HIS A 60 -11.25 1.01 6.03
CA HIS A 60 -12.28 0.45 6.90
C HIS A 60 -11.96 0.66 8.38
N LEU A 61 -10.70 0.41 8.79
CA LEU A 61 -10.25 0.66 10.16
C LEU A 61 -10.40 2.15 10.54
N GLY A 62 -10.07 3.06 9.61
CA GLY A 62 -10.24 4.50 9.82
C GLY A 62 -11.71 4.88 10.02
N THR A 63 -12.61 4.31 9.22
CA THR A 63 -14.07 4.47 9.37
C THR A 63 -14.56 3.91 10.71
N ALA A 64 -14.07 2.75 11.14
CA ALA A 64 -14.43 2.15 12.44
C ALA A 64 -14.01 3.04 13.63
N VAL A 65 -12.83 3.67 13.57
CA VAL A 65 -12.39 4.64 14.58
C VAL A 65 -13.33 5.85 14.62
N LYS A 66 -13.73 6.37 13.45
CA LYS A 66 -14.65 7.51 13.35
C LYS A 66 -16.05 7.17 13.88
N ASN A 67 -16.57 6.00 13.56
CA ASN A 67 -17.95 5.60 13.86
C ASN A 67 -18.13 5.03 15.28
N HIS A 68 -17.05 4.56 15.92
CA HIS A 68 -17.10 3.99 17.26
C HIS A 68 -16.08 4.64 18.22
N PRO A 69 -16.17 5.96 18.49
CA PRO A 69 -15.24 6.70 19.35
C PRO A 69 -15.22 6.24 20.82
N GLN A 70 -16.22 5.46 21.23
CA GLN A 70 -16.31 4.78 22.53
C GLN A 70 -15.49 3.49 22.59
N LYS A 71 -15.30 2.80 21.46
CA LYS A 71 -14.51 1.56 21.37
C LYS A 71 -13.06 1.84 21.03
N TYR A 72 -12.81 2.78 20.14
CA TYR A 72 -11.50 3.05 19.55
C TYR A 72 -11.02 4.46 19.85
N SER A 73 -9.71 4.61 20.14
CA SER A 73 -9.11 5.94 20.34
C SER A 73 -8.51 6.48 19.06
N ARG A 74 -7.78 5.65 18.31
CA ARG A 74 -7.06 6.06 17.10
C ARG A 74 -6.62 4.87 16.25
N LEU A 75 -6.36 5.16 14.98
CA LEU A 75 -5.60 4.32 14.06
C LEU A 75 -4.28 5.02 13.73
N ARG A 76 -3.15 4.35 13.99
CA ARG A 76 -1.83 4.82 13.54
C ARG A 76 -1.44 4.05 12.29
N VAL A 77 -1.07 4.76 11.23
CA VAL A 77 -0.56 4.16 9.99
C VAL A 77 0.78 4.80 9.64
N ILE A 78 1.76 3.98 9.27
CA ILE A 78 3.10 4.40 8.87
C ILE A 78 3.34 3.83 7.47
N TRP A 79 3.66 4.73 6.55
CA TRP A 79 4.06 4.44 5.18
C TRP A 79 5.55 4.72 5.08
N SER A 80 6.30 3.81 4.48
CA SER A 80 7.74 3.99 4.30
C SER A 80 8.22 3.33 3.02
N VAL A 81 9.27 3.91 2.44
CA VAL A 81 9.99 3.33 1.31
C VAL A 81 11.45 3.11 1.71
N SER A 82 12.07 2.08 1.16
CA SER A 82 13.48 1.77 1.43
C SER A 82 14.17 1.13 0.24
N GLY A 83 15.50 1.15 0.27
CA GLY A 83 16.34 0.63 -0.81
C GLY A 83 16.17 1.42 -2.10
N GLN A 84 16.34 2.74 -2.04
CA GLN A 84 16.29 3.61 -3.21
C GLN A 84 17.35 3.15 -4.23
N VAL A 85 16.92 2.86 -5.46
CA VAL A 85 17.82 2.52 -6.58
C VAL A 85 17.93 3.68 -7.57
N ALA A 86 16.92 4.54 -7.62
CA ALA A 86 16.92 5.80 -8.34
C ALA A 86 15.93 6.78 -7.71
N LYS A 87 15.90 8.03 -8.18
CA LYS A 87 15.12 9.13 -7.58
C LYS A 87 13.67 8.75 -7.24
N TYR A 88 12.99 7.99 -8.09
CA TYR A 88 11.61 7.54 -7.87
C TYR A 88 11.46 6.02 -7.85
N ALA A 89 12.54 5.27 -7.65
CA ALA A 89 12.52 3.82 -7.66
C ALA A 89 13.09 3.26 -6.35
N TYR A 90 12.31 2.43 -5.68
CA TYR A 90 12.62 1.88 -4.37
C TYR A 90 12.44 0.36 -4.39
N LYS A 91 13.29 -0.38 -3.67
CA LYS A 91 13.16 -1.84 -3.58
C LYS A 91 11.93 -2.28 -2.79
N THR A 92 11.51 -1.47 -1.82
CA THR A 92 10.43 -1.85 -0.88
C THR A 92 9.52 -0.66 -0.56
N ILE A 93 8.22 -0.89 -0.62
CA ILE A 93 7.18 -0.06 0.01
C ILE A 93 6.64 -0.84 1.21
N ARG A 94 6.57 -0.23 2.39
CA ARG A 94 6.07 -0.88 3.61
C ARG A 94 4.93 -0.10 4.21
N ILE A 95 3.87 -0.81 4.56
CA ILE A 95 2.69 -0.30 5.24
C ILE A 95 2.60 -0.96 6.61
N LYS A 96 2.58 -0.15 7.66
CA LYS A 96 2.40 -0.65 9.03
C LYS A 96 1.24 0.08 9.68
N TRP A 97 0.33 -0.65 10.32
CA TRP A 97 -0.79 -0.04 11.02
C TRP A 97 -0.98 -0.62 12.43
N SER A 98 -1.60 0.17 13.29
CA SER A 98 -1.98 -0.20 14.65
C SER A 98 -3.27 0.49 15.05
N LEU A 99 -4.30 -0.30 15.35
CA LEU A 99 -5.58 0.15 15.88
C LEU A 99 -5.55 0.10 17.41
N PHE A 100 -5.95 1.19 18.05
CA PHE A 100 -5.95 1.33 19.50
C PHE A 100 -7.39 1.41 20.03
N ARG A 101 -7.65 0.68 21.12
CA ARG A 101 -8.88 0.80 21.90
C ARG A 101 -8.90 2.12 22.68
N LYS A 102 -10.06 2.49 23.22
CA LYS A 102 -10.22 3.71 24.02
C LYS A 102 -9.26 3.79 25.21
N ASN A 103 -8.96 2.66 25.85
CA ASN A 103 -7.97 2.54 26.94
C ASN A 103 -6.50 2.52 26.45
N ASN A 104 -6.24 2.91 25.20
CA ASN A 104 -4.93 2.92 24.54
C ASN A 104 -4.24 1.56 24.39
N THR A 105 -4.92 0.44 24.65
CA THR A 105 -4.38 -0.89 24.31
C THR A 105 -4.47 -1.17 22.81
N LYS A 106 -3.51 -1.92 22.25
CA LYS A 106 -3.53 -2.32 20.84
C LYS A 106 -4.60 -3.40 20.64
N LYS A 107 -5.56 -3.17 19.72
CA LYS A 107 -6.56 -4.18 19.31
C LYS A 107 -6.06 -5.00 18.14
N ALA A 108 -5.48 -4.34 17.13
CA ALA A 108 -5.02 -4.99 15.91
C ALA A 108 -3.79 -4.27 15.37
N THR A 109 -2.85 -5.04 14.80
CA THR A 109 -1.68 -4.52 14.12
C THR A 109 -1.47 -5.27 12.83
N GLY A 110 -0.89 -4.60 11.83
CA GLY A 110 -0.43 -5.28 10.63
C GLY A 110 0.80 -4.60 10.06
N ASP A 111 1.55 -5.37 9.30
CA ASP A 111 2.85 -5.00 8.76
C ASP A 111 3.05 -5.76 7.45
N VAL A 112 3.09 -5.05 6.33
CA VAL A 112 3.21 -5.63 5.00
C VAL A 112 4.22 -4.87 4.17
N SER A 113 4.97 -5.58 3.33
CA SER A 113 5.95 -5.02 2.42
C SER A 113 5.71 -5.48 0.99
N PHE A 114 5.82 -4.55 0.05
CA PHE A 114 5.69 -4.77 -1.38
C PHE A 114 7.00 -4.44 -2.07
N LYS A 115 7.30 -5.17 -3.14
CA LYS A 115 8.49 -4.96 -3.97
C LYS A 115 8.04 -4.33 -5.29
N PRO A 116 7.97 -2.99 -5.40
CA PRO A 116 7.38 -2.35 -6.58
C PRO A 116 8.19 -2.58 -7.86
N LEU A 117 9.48 -2.93 -7.76
CA LEU A 117 10.35 -3.22 -8.91
C LEU A 117 10.41 -4.71 -9.27
N ASP A 118 9.72 -5.57 -8.50
CA ASP A 118 9.69 -7.01 -8.74
C ASP A 118 8.61 -7.34 -9.77
N THR A 119 9.03 -7.91 -10.89
CA THR A 119 8.18 -8.28 -12.02
C THR A 119 7.93 -9.79 -12.10
N SER A 120 8.46 -10.56 -11.14
CA SER A 120 8.36 -12.03 -11.12
C SER A 120 7.06 -12.54 -10.49
N ASN A 121 6.40 -11.70 -9.70
CA ASN A 121 5.22 -12.08 -8.92
C ASN A 121 3.94 -11.53 -9.57
N ASN A 122 3.35 -12.32 -10.46
CA ASN A 122 1.97 -12.12 -10.93
C ASN A 122 1.02 -12.84 -9.97
N ILE A 123 0.55 -12.16 -8.92
CA ILE A 123 -0.50 -12.72 -8.08
C ILE A 123 -1.81 -12.73 -8.87
N SER A 124 -2.49 -13.86 -8.82
CA SER A 124 -3.82 -14.03 -9.42
C SER A 124 -4.86 -13.24 -8.63
N LYS A 125 -5.94 -12.79 -9.30
CA LYS A 125 -7.09 -12.17 -8.62
C LYS A 125 -7.62 -13.03 -7.46
N ASN A 126 -7.51 -14.35 -7.55
CA ASN A 126 -7.93 -15.29 -6.51
C ASN A 126 -7.12 -15.15 -5.22
N GLU A 127 -5.82 -14.90 -5.30
CA GLU A 127 -4.98 -14.68 -4.11
C GLU A 127 -5.27 -13.32 -3.48
N VAL A 128 -5.55 -12.29 -4.30
CA VAL A 128 -6.04 -10.99 -3.81
C VAL A 128 -7.33 -11.18 -3.02
N THR A 129 -8.30 -11.95 -3.56
CA THR A 129 -9.55 -12.26 -2.86
C THR A 129 -9.33 -13.02 -1.56
N LYS A 130 -8.38 -13.97 -1.51
CA LYS A 130 -8.02 -14.67 -0.25
C LYS A 130 -7.48 -13.70 0.81
N ILE A 131 -6.64 -12.75 0.41
CA ILE A 131 -6.11 -11.71 1.30
C ILE A 131 -7.27 -10.81 1.78
N GLU A 132 -8.17 -10.40 0.89
CA GLU A 132 -9.34 -9.61 1.27
C GLU A 132 -10.26 -10.34 2.24
N ASN A 133 -10.50 -11.65 2.04
CA ASN A 133 -11.30 -12.46 2.93
C ASN A 133 -10.65 -12.58 4.33
N LEU A 134 -9.34 -12.84 4.39
CA LEU A 134 -8.62 -12.90 5.66
C LEU A 134 -8.66 -11.54 6.39
N LEU A 135 -8.56 -10.43 5.65
CA LEU A 135 -8.71 -9.10 6.22
C LEU A 135 -10.15 -8.82 6.67
N ASN A 136 -11.16 -9.33 5.95
CA ASN A 136 -12.56 -9.23 6.34
C ASN A 136 -12.85 -10.00 7.62
N ASP A 137 -12.32 -11.21 7.80
CA ASP A 137 -12.48 -11.97 9.04
C ASP A 137 -11.91 -11.22 10.25
N ILE A 138 -10.73 -10.59 10.07
CA ILE A 138 -10.14 -9.72 11.08
C ILE A 138 -11.05 -8.52 11.38
N ARG A 139 -11.74 -7.96 10.37
CA ARG A 139 -12.69 -6.85 10.55
C ARG A 139 -13.98 -7.29 11.25
N SER A 140 -14.51 -8.47 10.95
CA SER A 140 -15.75 -9.00 11.56
C SER A 140 -15.61 -9.25 13.06
N GLY A 141 -14.38 -9.42 13.56
CA GLY A 141 -14.07 -9.50 15.00
C GLY A 141 -13.79 -8.15 15.71
N LEU A 142 -14.01 -7.01 15.03
CA LEU A 142 -13.86 -5.63 15.56
C LEU A 142 -15.20 -5.05 16.00
#